data_AF-A0A8S4R175-F1
#
_entry.id   AF-A0A8S4R175-F1
#
_cell.length_a   1.000
_cell.length_b   1.000
_cell.length_c   1.000
_cell.angle_alpha   90.00
_cell.angle_beta   90.00
_cell.angle_gamma   90.00
#
_symmetry.space_group_name_H-M   'P 1'
#
loop_
_entity.id
_entity.type
_entity.pdbx_description
1 polymer ?
#
loop_
_entity_poly.entity_id
_entity_poly.type
_entity_poly.pdbx_seq_one_letter_code
_entity_poly.pdbx_strand_id
1 'polypeptide(L)'
;MNYHEAAIYLEEGQNNEKFDSHPSSPEELPAYLRVHNPWYHGLDLLASLVLILLAFSEDPAVPAFKLPVWAHGTVELLALAVIGIELQLKLKWIGWGTILKHKRTMIKGITLLLMVLEAVVVLCRQSAHFRASRALRPIFLVDTRHCGGVRRFIRQILQSLPPIIDMLGLLMFFVATYSLLGYYLFSEHVDNGHFQTISDSFVSMFVLLTTANFPDVMMPSYAKSKWYAVFFILYIITVLYVLMNL
;
A
#
# COMPACT_ATOMS: atom_id res chain seq x y z
N MET A 1 -24.91 -33.86 16.52
CA MET A 1 -23.93 -33.44 15.50
C MET A 1 -24.56 -32.49 14.48
N ASN A 2 -25.72 -32.82 13.90
CA ASN A 2 -26.34 -32.02 12.82
C ASN A 2 -26.61 -30.53 13.17
N TYR A 3 -27.00 -30.20 14.41
CA TYR A 3 -27.19 -28.79 14.81
C TYR A 3 -25.88 -27.98 14.86
N HIS A 4 -24.78 -28.62 15.28
CA HIS A 4 -23.47 -27.96 15.34
C HIS A 4 -22.91 -27.73 13.94
N GLU A 5 -23.05 -28.72 13.07
CA GLU A 5 -22.64 -28.60 11.67
C GLU A 5 -23.43 -27.52 10.93
N ALA A 6 -24.76 -27.47 11.12
CA ALA A 6 -25.59 -26.40 10.56
C ALA A 6 -25.20 -25.00 11.06
N ALA A 7 -24.83 -24.87 12.34
CA ALA A 7 -24.32 -23.61 12.88
C ALA A 7 -23.00 -23.17 12.20
N ILE A 8 -22.08 -24.12 11.95
CA ILE A 8 -20.83 -23.86 11.24
C ILE A 8 -21.09 -23.37 9.82
N TYR A 9 -22.02 -23.99 9.08
CA TYR A 9 -22.39 -23.53 7.75
C TYR A 9 -22.95 -22.10 7.75
N LEU A 10 -23.75 -21.72 8.75
CA LEU A 10 -24.24 -20.35 8.90
C LEU A 10 -23.11 -19.35 9.15
N GLU A 11 -22.15 -19.72 10.02
CA GLU A 11 -20.97 -18.89 10.30
C GLU A 11 -20.06 -18.75 9.07
N GLU A 12 -19.76 -19.84 8.36
CA GLU A 12 -18.97 -19.82 7.12
C GLU A 12 -19.63 -18.95 6.05
N GLY A 13 -20.96 -19.05 5.91
CA GLY A 13 -21.75 -18.22 5.01
C GLY A 13 -21.70 -16.74 5.38
N GLN A 14 -21.88 -16.40 6.65
CA GLN A 14 -21.77 -15.02 7.15
C GLN A 14 -20.36 -14.44 6.93
N ASN A 15 -19.33 -15.29 7.04
CA ASN A 15 -17.93 -14.91 6.96
C ASN A 15 -17.38 -14.86 5.53
N ASN A 16 -18.18 -15.28 4.54
CA ASN A 16 -17.78 -15.43 3.15
C ASN A 16 -16.53 -16.32 3.04
N GLU A 17 -16.53 -17.44 3.77
CA GLU A 17 -15.53 -18.48 3.69
C GLU A 17 -15.90 -19.51 2.63
N LYS A 18 -14.90 -20.24 2.14
CA LYS A 18 -15.13 -21.29 1.16
C LYS A 18 -15.46 -22.59 1.88
N PHE A 19 -16.48 -23.30 1.40
CA PHE A 19 -16.88 -24.61 1.93
C PHE A 19 -15.86 -25.73 1.65
N ASP A 20 -14.82 -25.48 0.85
CA ASP A 20 -13.74 -26.43 0.54
C ASP A 20 -12.98 -26.90 1.79
N SER A 21 -13.00 -26.12 2.89
CA SER A 21 -12.31 -26.40 4.16
C SER A 21 -13.25 -26.68 5.33
N HIS A 22 -14.49 -27.10 5.04
CA HIS A 22 -15.49 -27.42 6.04
C HIS A 22 -15.05 -28.63 6.88
N PRO A 23 -15.11 -28.58 8.23
CA PRO A 23 -14.68 -29.69 9.08
C PRO A 23 -15.63 -30.88 8.91
N SER A 24 -15.19 -31.89 8.17
CA SER A 24 -16.00 -33.08 7.88
C SER A 24 -15.78 -34.20 8.91
N SER A 25 -14.63 -34.15 9.61
CA SER A 25 -14.25 -35.13 10.63
C SER A 25 -14.24 -34.52 12.04
N PRO A 26 -14.52 -35.32 13.09
CA PRO A 26 -14.42 -34.85 14.49
C PRO A 26 -13.01 -34.39 14.89
N GLU A 27 -11.98 -34.83 14.18
CA GLU A 27 -10.57 -34.48 14.43
C GLU A 27 -10.22 -33.07 13.92
N GLU A 28 -10.90 -32.59 12.88
CA GLU A 28 -10.72 -31.25 12.31
C GLU A 28 -11.46 -30.15 13.08
N LEU A 29 -12.55 -30.53 13.77
CA LEU A 29 -13.42 -29.60 14.50
C LEU A 29 -12.67 -28.76 15.56
N PRO A 30 -11.78 -29.31 16.40
CA PRO A 30 -11.01 -28.51 17.36
C PRO A 30 -10.08 -27.48 16.71
N ALA A 31 -9.53 -27.80 15.53
CA ALA A 31 -8.68 -26.88 14.79
C ALA A 31 -9.50 -25.72 14.21
N TYR A 32 -10.68 -26.03 13.65
CA TYR A 32 -11.64 -25.04 13.18
C TYR A 32 -12.07 -24.07 14.29
N LEU A 33 -12.54 -24.61 15.42
CA LEU A 33 -13.03 -23.81 16.57
C LEU A 33 -11.94 -22.91 17.16
N ARG A 34 -10.67 -23.35 17.14
CA ARG A 34 -9.55 -22.54 17.63
C ARG A 34 -9.25 -21.33 16.76
N VAL A 35 -9.37 -21.47 15.44
CA VAL A 35 -9.11 -20.39 14.46
C VAL A 35 -10.27 -19.38 14.42
N HIS A 36 -11.50 -19.85 14.64
CA HIS A 36 -12.70 -19.01 14.66
C HIS A 36 -12.99 -18.34 16.00
N ASN A 37 -12.10 -18.53 16.99
CA ASN A 37 -12.25 -17.91 18.29
C ASN A 37 -12.04 -16.38 18.18
N PRO A 38 -12.90 -15.53 18.78
CA PRO A 38 -12.69 -14.08 18.82
C PRO A 38 -11.31 -13.68 19.38
N TRP A 39 -10.75 -14.45 20.32
CA TRP A 39 -9.40 -14.22 20.83
C TRP A 39 -8.32 -14.38 19.77
N TYR A 40 -8.46 -15.33 18.85
CA TYR A 40 -7.54 -15.51 17.74
C TYR A 40 -7.53 -14.25 16.85
N HIS A 41 -8.70 -13.71 16.54
CA HIS A 41 -8.80 -12.48 15.73
C HIS A 41 -8.35 -11.22 16.47
N GLY A 42 -8.54 -11.18 17.79
CA GLY A 42 -8.07 -10.08 18.64
C GLY A 42 -6.54 -10.04 18.76
N LEU A 43 -5.90 -11.21 18.87
CA LEU A 43 -4.44 -11.33 18.93
C LEU A 43 -3.77 -10.94 17.60
N ASP A 44 -4.29 -11.39 16.45
CA ASP A 44 -3.78 -11.00 15.12
C ASP A 44 -3.84 -9.48 14.93
N LEU A 45 -4.96 -8.87 15.37
CA LEU A 45 -5.16 -7.43 15.31
C LEU A 45 -4.18 -6.70 16.24
N LEU A 46 -4.06 -7.13 17.48
CA LEU A 46 -3.16 -6.51 18.46
C LEU A 46 -1.69 -6.61 18.01
N ALA A 47 -1.24 -7.79 17.56
CA ALA A 47 0.11 -7.99 17.04
C ALA A 47 0.38 -7.11 15.81
N SER A 48 -0.59 -7.02 14.89
CA SER A 48 -0.49 -6.14 13.71
C SER A 48 -0.42 -4.67 14.09
N LEU A 49 -1.21 -4.22 15.07
CA LEU A 49 -1.18 -2.84 15.57
C LEU A 49 0.15 -2.53 16.25
N VAL A 50 0.68 -3.44 17.07
CA VAL A 50 2.00 -3.30 17.70
C VAL A 50 3.08 -3.12 16.63
N LEU A 51 3.07 -3.92 15.55
CA LEU A 51 4.05 -3.78 14.46
C LEU A 51 4.01 -2.41 13.77
N ILE A 52 2.82 -1.85 13.57
CA ILE A 52 2.65 -0.52 12.97
C ILE A 52 3.11 0.57 13.94
N LEU A 53 2.70 0.49 15.21
CA LEU A 53 3.04 1.48 16.23
C LEU A 53 4.55 1.48 16.56
N LEU A 54 5.23 0.35 16.38
CA LEU A 54 6.68 0.26 16.59
C LEU A 54 7.46 1.22 15.68
N ALA A 55 6.89 1.66 14.55
CA ALA A 55 7.50 2.64 13.66
C ALA A 55 7.78 3.99 14.34
N PHE A 56 7.04 4.34 15.40
CA PHE A 56 7.29 5.58 16.16
C PHE A 56 8.56 5.51 17.03
N SER A 57 8.95 4.30 17.42
CA SER A 57 10.09 4.04 18.31
C SER A 57 11.37 3.63 17.57
N GLU A 58 11.25 3.15 16.33
CA GLU A 58 12.36 2.79 15.45
C GLU A 58 12.92 4.02 14.71
N ASP A 59 14.20 3.99 14.34
CA ASP A 59 14.80 5.09 13.56
C ASP A 59 14.11 5.27 12.18
N PRO A 60 13.79 6.52 11.76
CA PRO A 60 13.90 7.78 12.51
C PRO A 60 12.79 7.94 13.56
N ALA A 61 13.16 7.81 14.83
CA ALA A 61 12.20 7.76 15.93
C ALA A 61 11.74 9.16 16.35
N VAL A 62 10.51 9.24 16.88
CA VAL A 62 10.07 10.42 17.61
C VAL A 62 10.93 10.54 18.88
N PRO A 63 11.57 11.69 19.17
CA PRO A 63 12.54 11.81 20.28
C PRO A 63 12.01 11.33 21.64
N ALA A 64 10.71 11.48 21.90
CA ALA A 64 10.05 11.05 23.13
C ALA A 64 9.89 9.52 23.27
N PHE A 65 9.86 8.78 22.15
CA PHE A 65 9.58 7.34 22.12
C PHE A 65 10.76 6.49 21.67
N LYS A 66 11.98 7.07 21.67
CA LYS A 66 13.18 6.38 21.22
C LYS A 66 13.50 5.21 22.13
N LEU A 67 13.40 4.00 21.59
CA LEU A 67 13.76 2.77 22.28
C LEU A 67 15.15 2.29 21.84
N PRO A 68 15.90 1.59 22.72
CA PRO A 68 17.14 0.97 22.31
C PRO A 68 16.89 -0.17 21.32
N VAL A 69 17.88 -0.47 20.47
CA VAL A 69 17.76 -1.40 19.33
C VAL A 69 17.29 -2.79 19.75
N TRP A 70 17.80 -3.29 20.87
CA TRP A 70 17.39 -4.58 21.40
C TRP A 70 15.92 -4.60 21.85
N ALA A 71 15.40 -3.50 22.41
CA ALA A 71 14.04 -3.45 22.95
C ALA A 71 12.99 -3.40 21.85
N HIS A 72 13.14 -2.53 20.85
CA HIS A 72 12.20 -2.54 19.73
C HIS A 72 12.33 -3.84 18.92
N GLY A 73 13.53 -4.43 18.82
CA GLY A 73 13.78 -5.65 18.05
C GLY A 73 13.15 -6.89 18.69
N THR A 74 13.17 -6.98 20.02
CA THR A 74 12.47 -8.06 20.74
C THR A 74 10.96 -7.92 20.63
N VAL A 75 10.42 -6.70 20.76
CA VAL A 75 8.98 -6.45 20.55
C VAL A 75 8.54 -6.81 19.14
N GLU A 76 9.32 -6.44 18.12
CA GLU A 76 9.08 -6.86 16.73
C GLU A 76 9.06 -8.38 16.59
N LEU A 77 10.08 -9.06 17.10
CA LEU A 77 10.19 -10.52 17.00
C LEU A 77 9.03 -11.23 17.73
N LEU A 78 8.60 -10.71 18.88
CA LEU A 78 7.44 -11.24 19.60
C LEU A 78 6.15 -11.07 18.81
N ALA A 79 5.90 -9.89 18.24
CA ALA A 79 4.71 -9.66 17.42
C ALA A 79 4.70 -10.54 16.15
N LEU A 80 5.85 -10.68 15.48
CA LEU A 80 5.99 -11.59 14.34
C LEU A 80 5.81 -13.06 14.76
N ALA A 81 6.30 -13.46 15.94
CA ALA A 81 6.10 -14.81 16.47
C ALA A 81 4.62 -15.12 16.71
N VAL A 82 3.85 -14.18 17.26
CA VAL A 82 2.39 -14.34 17.42
C VAL A 82 1.71 -14.59 16.07
N ILE A 83 1.99 -13.74 15.06
CA ILE A 83 1.44 -13.90 13.70
C ILE A 83 1.89 -15.24 13.07
N GLY A 84 3.12 -15.68 13.34
CA GLY A 84 3.64 -16.95 12.89
C GLY A 84 2.93 -18.15 13.49
N ILE A 85 2.65 -18.12 14.80
CA ILE A 85 1.88 -19.18 15.50
C ILE A 85 0.46 -19.24 14.94
N GLU A 86 -0.18 -18.10 14.73
CA GLU A 86 -1.52 -18.03 14.12
C GLU A 86 -1.53 -18.64 12.71
N LEU A 87 -0.54 -18.31 11.89
CA LEU A 87 -0.40 -18.89 10.55
C LEU A 87 -0.21 -20.42 10.61
N GLN A 88 0.55 -20.93 11.58
CA GLN A 88 0.69 -22.38 11.79
C GLN A 88 -0.60 -23.05 12.24
N LEU A 89 -1.39 -22.42 13.11
CA LEU A 89 -2.71 -22.92 13.52
C LEU A 89 -3.67 -22.98 12.32
N LYS A 90 -3.67 -21.94 11.49
CA LYS A 90 -4.43 -21.92 10.25
C LYS A 90 -3.96 -22.99 9.25
N LEU A 91 -2.66 -23.27 9.23
CA LEU A 91 -2.07 -24.35 8.42
C LEU A 91 -2.51 -25.74 8.85
N LYS A 92 -2.62 -25.98 10.17
CA LYS A 92 -3.15 -27.22 10.71
C LYS A 92 -4.61 -27.44 10.36
N TRP A 93 -5.41 -26.37 10.26
CA TRP A 93 -6.83 -26.47 9.88
C TRP A 93 -7.02 -26.68 8.37
N ILE A 94 -6.49 -25.81 7.53
CA ILE A 94 -6.77 -25.79 6.08
C ILE A 94 -5.93 -26.83 5.31
N GLY A 95 -4.77 -27.22 5.85
CA GLY A 95 -3.81 -28.10 5.20
C GLY A 95 -2.88 -27.39 4.21
N TRP A 96 -1.75 -28.06 3.92
CA TRP A 96 -0.65 -27.50 3.12
C TRP A 96 -1.03 -27.22 1.66
N GLY A 97 -1.72 -28.15 0.99
CA GLY A 97 -2.04 -28.04 -0.42
C GLY A 97 -2.95 -26.85 -0.74
N THR A 98 -3.91 -26.55 0.14
CA THR A 98 -4.87 -25.46 -0.05
C THR A 98 -4.26 -24.10 0.30
N ILE A 99 -3.42 -24.02 1.33
CA ILE A 99 -2.74 -22.76 1.69
C ILE A 99 -1.73 -22.31 0.64
N LEU A 100 -0.98 -23.23 0.05
CA LEU A 100 -0.01 -22.88 -1.00
C LEU A 100 -0.69 -22.30 -2.26
N LYS A 101 -1.93 -22.70 -2.53
CA LYS A 101 -2.74 -22.13 -3.64
C LYS A 101 -3.33 -20.76 -3.29
N HIS A 102 -3.46 -20.43 -2.01
CA HIS A 102 -4.10 -19.19 -1.57
C HIS A 102 -3.12 -18.00 -1.58
N LYS A 103 -3.11 -17.24 -2.68
CA LYS A 103 -2.21 -16.10 -2.94
C LYS A 103 -2.00 -15.16 -1.74
N ARG A 104 -3.08 -14.80 -1.04
CA ARG A 104 -3.02 -13.87 0.11
C ARG A 104 -2.23 -14.44 1.29
N THR A 105 -2.47 -15.70 1.63
CA THR A 105 -1.78 -16.37 2.74
C THR A 105 -0.30 -16.57 2.38
N MET A 106 0.00 -16.84 1.11
CA MET A 106 1.38 -16.94 0.62
C MET A 106 2.14 -15.61 0.74
N ILE A 107 1.52 -14.50 0.36
CA ILE A 107 2.13 -13.17 0.53
C ILE A 107 2.37 -12.88 2.02
N LYS A 108 1.39 -13.16 2.91
CA LYS A 108 1.55 -13.03 4.38
C LYS A 108 2.70 -13.90 4.91
N GLY A 109 2.84 -15.14 4.42
CA GLY A 109 3.90 -16.05 4.83
C GLY A 109 5.30 -15.63 4.37
N ILE A 110 5.44 -15.21 3.10
CA ILE A 110 6.73 -14.74 2.55
C ILE A 110 7.18 -13.46 3.26
N THR A 111 6.26 -12.51 3.47
CA THR A 111 6.56 -11.25 4.18
C THR A 111 6.94 -11.51 5.64
N LEU A 112 6.24 -12.41 6.32
CA LEU A 112 6.58 -12.83 7.67
C LEU A 112 8.00 -13.41 7.75
N LEU A 113 8.35 -14.33 6.84
CA LEU A 113 9.68 -14.95 6.82
C LEU A 113 10.78 -13.92 6.59
N LEU A 114 10.61 -13.03 5.61
CA LEU A 114 11.55 -11.95 5.31
C LEU A 114 11.75 -11.05 6.54
N MET A 115 10.65 -10.66 7.20
CA MET A 115 10.70 -9.78 8.37
C MET A 115 11.34 -10.44 9.60
N VAL A 116 11.09 -11.74 9.83
CA VAL A 116 11.74 -12.48 10.92
C VAL A 116 13.25 -12.55 10.69
N LEU A 117 13.68 -12.85 9.46
CA LEU A 117 15.11 -12.88 9.12
C LEU A 117 15.77 -11.52 9.36
N GLU A 118 15.15 -10.44 8.89
CA GLU A 118 15.69 -9.10 9.13
C GLU A 118 15.70 -8.71 10.61
N ALA A 119 14.65 -9.03 11.37
CA ALA A 119 14.60 -8.75 12.81
C ALA A 119 15.71 -9.49 13.56
N VAL A 120 15.99 -10.75 13.21
CA VAL A 120 17.11 -11.52 13.78
C VAL A 120 18.45 -10.87 13.42
N VAL A 121 18.65 -10.45 12.16
CA VAL A 121 19.88 -9.76 11.73
C VAL A 121 20.10 -8.47 12.51
N VAL A 122 19.04 -7.67 12.74
CA VAL A 122 19.12 -6.44 13.54
C VAL A 122 19.51 -6.75 14.99
N LEU A 123 18.93 -7.78 15.59
CA LEU A 123 19.25 -8.20 16.95
C LEU A 123 20.68 -8.73 17.07
N CYS A 124 21.20 -9.44 16.07
CA CYS A 124 22.59 -9.91 16.08
C CYS A 124 23.59 -8.77 15.88
N ARG A 125 23.29 -7.83 14.97
CA ARG A 125 24.20 -6.74 14.61
C ARG A 125 24.15 -5.55 15.56
N GLN A 126 23.06 -5.39 16.32
CA GLN A 126 22.80 -4.25 17.22
C GLN A 126 22.89 -2.87 16.54
N SER A 127 22.78 -2.82 15.21
CA SER A 127 22.79 -1.58 14.44
C SER A 127 21.65 -1.56 13.43
N ALA A 128 20.95 -0.44 13.33
CA ALA A 128 19.94 -0.24 12.30
C ALA A 128 20.60 -0.13 10.91
N HIS A 129 20.01 -0.81 9.93
CA HIS A 129 20.28 -0.61 8.51
C HIS A 129 19.01 -0.07 7.84
N PHE A 130 19.10 0.31 6.57
CA PHE A 130 17.91 0.72 5.83
C PHE A 130 16.96 -0.47 5.64
N ARG A 131 15.79 -0.43 6.30
CA ARG A 131 14.82 -1.54 6.34
C ARG A 131 13.58 -1.20 5.51
N ALA A 132 13.63 -1.53 4.23
CA ALA A 132 12.49 -1.35 3.32
C ALA A 132 11.32 -2.31 3.63
N SER A 133 11.60 -3.46 4.24
CA SER A 133 10.59 -4.46 4.64
C SER A 133 9.50 -3.91 5.57
N ARG A 134 9.81 -2.86 6.35
CA ARG A 134 8.87 -2.19 7.27
C ARG A 134 7.63 -1.66 6.54
N ALA A 135 7.78 -1.26 5.28
CA ALA A 135 6.67 -0.78 4.44
C ALA A 135 5.63 -1.89 4.15
N LEU A 136 5.97 -3.16 4.35
CA LEU A 136 5.08 -4.30 4.16
C LEU A 136 4.23 -4.63 5.39
N ARG A 137 4.54 -4.09 6.58
CA ARG A 137 3.78 -4.31 7.83
C ARG A 137 2.27 -4.06 7.71
N PRO A 138 1.78 -3.05 6.98
CA PRO A 138 0.34 -2.82 6.81
C PRO A 138 -0.41 -4.01 6.22
N ILE A 139 0.28 -4.92 5.51
CA ILE A 139 -0.33 -6.15 4.97
C ILE A 139 -0.89 -7.03 6.09
N PHE A 140 -0.21 -7.12 7.24
CA PHE A 140 -0.71 -7.91 8.37
C PHE A 140 -2.01 -7.34 8.91
N LEU A 141 -2.08 -6.02 9.08
CA LEU A 141 -3.28 -5.33 9.54
C LEU A 141 -4.46 -5.50 8.57
N VAL A 142 -4.21 -5.35 7.27
CA VAL A 142 -5.24 -5.51 6.23
C VAL A 142 -5.73 -6.96 6.12
N ASP A 143 -4.90 -7.96 6.46
CA ASP A 143 -5.33 -9.36 6.44
C ASP A 143 -6.21 -9.77 7.63
N THR A 144 -6.21 -8.98 8.72
CA THR A 144 -7.03 -9.25 9.91
C THR A 144 -8.51 -9.36 9.56
N ARG A 145 -9.25 -10.13 10.38
CA ARG A 145 -10.69 -10.33 10.16
C ARG A 145 -11.49 -9.04 10.35
N HIS A 146 -11.15 -8.23 11.36
CA HIS A 146 -11.78 -6.95 11.64
C HIS A 146 -11.63 -5.95 10.49
N CYS A 147 -10.49 -5.95 9.80
CA CYS A 147 -10.25 -5.10 8.63
C CYS A 147 -10.75 -5.70 7.30
N GLY A 148 -11.68 -6.67 7.34
CA GLY A 148 -12.24 -7.30 6.16
C GLY A 148 -12.88 -6.33 5.16
N GLY A 149 -13.53 -5.26 5.66
CA GLY A 149 -14.10 -4.18 4.84
C GLY A 149 -13.03 -3.35 4.13
N VAL A 150 -12.01 -2.89 4.87
CA VAL A 150 -10.85 -2.15 4.33
C VAL A 150 -10.17 -2.96 3.23
N ARG A 151 -9.98 -4.26 3.45
CA ARG A 151 -9.40 -5.17 2.45
C ARG A 151 -10.23 -5.28 1.17
N ARG A 152 -11.57 -5.30 1.27
CA ARG A 152 -12.46 -5.32 0.10
C ARG A 152 -12.36 -4.00 -0.67
N PHE A 153 -12.32 -2.88 0.03
CA PHE A 153 -12.17 -1.55 -0.58
C PHE A 153 -10.83 -1.38 -1.31
N ILE A 154 -9.71 -1.77 -0.69
CA ILE A 154 -8.39 -1.75 -1.34
C ILE A 154 -8.39 -2.60 -2.61
N ARG A 155 -9.01 -3.79 -2.56
CA ARG A 155 -9.14 -4.65 -3.74
C ARG A 155 -9.93 -3.96 -4.84
N GLN A 156 -11.02 -3.28 -4.52
CA GLN A 156 -11.83 -2.55 -5.49
C GLN A 156 -11.02 -1.42 -6.14
N ILE A 157 -10.26 -0.64 -5.36
CA ILE A 157 -9.36 0.39 -5.90
C ILE A 157 -8.35 -0.21 -6.88
N LEU A 158 -7.72 -1.33 -6.52
CA LEU A 158 -6.77 -2.00 -7.41
C LEU A 158 -7.43 -2.59 -8.66
N GLN A 159 -8.69 -3.04 -8.56
CA GLN A 159 -9.46 -3.54 -9.70
C GLN A 159 -9.94 -2.44 -10.64
N SER A 160 -10.14 -1.21 -10.14
CA SER A 160 -10.44 -0.04 -10.97
C SER A 160 -9.19 0.62 -11.57
N LEU A 161 -7.99 0.17 -11.20
CA LEU A 161 -6.74 0.75 -11.69
C LEU A 161 -6.48 0.55 -13.20
N PRO A 162 -6.80 -0.59 -13.85
CA PRO A 162 -6.44 -0.79 -15.26
C PRO A 162 -7.00 0.27 -16.23
N PRO A 163 -8.30 0.66 -16.16
CA PRO A 163 -8.81 1.76 -16.98
C PRO A 163 -8.17 3.13 -16.65
N ILE A 164 -7.84 3.36 -15.37
CA ILE A 164 -7.18 4.61 -14.93
C ILE A 164 -5.77 4.71 -15.54
N ILE A 165 -5.04 3.59 -15.66
CA ILE A 165 -3.71 3.57 -16.29
C ILE A 165 -3.78 3.96 -17.77
N ASP A 166 -4.82 3.55 -18.49
CA ASP A 166 -5.02 3.91 -19.90
C ASP A 166 -5.23 5.43 -20.07
N MET A 167 -6.14 6.00 -19.26
CA MET A 167 -6.36 7.45 -19.19
C MET A 167 -5.11 8.21 -18.75
N LEU A 168 -4.36 7.69 -17.77
CA LEU A 168 -3.09 8.28 -17.33
C LEU A 168 -2.06 8.28 -18.47
N GLY A 169 -2.01 7.23 -19.30
CA GLY A 169 -1.16 7.19 -20.50
C GLY A 169 -1.47 8.32 -21.48
N LEU A 170 -2.77 8.54 -21.77
CA LEU A 170 -3.22 9.65 -22.61
C LEU A 170 -2.85 11.01 -22.01
N LEU A 171 -3.08 11.19 -20.70
CA LEU A 171 -2.71 12.40 -19.97
C LEU A 171 -1.22 12.69 -20.11
N MET A 172 -0.36 11.70 -19.83
CA MET A 172 1.09 11.85 -19.93
C MET A 172 1.57 12.16 -21.34
N PHE A 173 0.88 11.65 -22.38
CA PHE A 173 1.14 12.00 -23.77
C PHE A 173 0.89 13.49 -24.04
N PHE A 174 -0.22 14.05 -23.55
CA PHE A 174 -0.49 15.49 -23.67
C PHE A 174 0.51 16.32 -22.88
N VAL A 175 0.83 15.94 -21.64
CA VAL A 175 1.86 16.62 -20.83
C VAL A 175 3.21 16.64 -21.57
N ALA A 176 3.63 15.51 -22.15
CA ALA A 176 4.87 15.43 -22.93
C ALA A 176 4.82 16.34 -24.17
N THR A 177 3.71 16.30 -24.93
CA THR A 177 3.55 17.13 -26.14
C THR A 177 3.59 18.63 -25.83
N TYR A 178 2.85 19.07 -24.80
CA TYR A 178 2.88 20.46 -24.36
C TYR A 178 4.23 20.85 -23.75
N SER A 179 4.92 19.95 -23.07
CA SER A 179 6.27 20.23 -22.55
C SER A 179 7.28 20.47 -23.67
N LEU A 180 7.22 19.69 -24.76
CA LEU A 180 8.06 19.87 -25.93
C LEU A 180 7.73 21.20 -26.64
N LEU A 181 6.44 21.51 -26.80
CA LEU A 181 6.01 22.77 -27.39
C LEU A 181 6.45 23.97 -26.53
N GLY A 182 6.29 23.88 -25.20
CA GLY A 182 6.71 24.90 -24.25
C GLY A 182 8.23 25.12 -24.28
N TYR A 183 9.01 24.05 -24.36
CA TYR A 183 10.46 24.13 -24.55
C TYR A 183 10.82 24.91 -25.83
N TYR A 184 10.22 24.55 -26.98
CA TYR A 184 10.49 25.28 -28.23
C TYR A 184 10.03 26.74 -28.20
N LEU A 185 8.94 27.04 -27.49
CA LEU A 185 8.36 28.38 -27.46
C LEU A 185 9.07 29.33 -26.48
N PHE A 186 9.63 28.79 -25.38
CA PHE A 186 10.09 29.59 -24.24
C PHE A 186 11.56 29.39 -23.85
N SER A 187 12.29 28.46 -24.48
CA SER A 187 13.70 28.15 -24.13
C SER A 187 14.67 29.30 -24.38
N GLU A 188 14.42 30.15 -25.38
CA GLU A 188 15.30 31.28 -25.70
C GLU A 188 15.21 32.44 -24.69
N HIS A 189 14.21 32.42 -23.80
CA HIS A 189 14.04 33.45 -22.79
C HIS A 189 14.90 33.13 -21.57
N VAL A 190 16.04 33.83 -21.45
CA VAL A 190 17.03 33.67 -20.35
C VAL A 190 16.38 33.83 -18.95
N ASP A 191 15.31 34.60 -18.86
CA ASP A 191 14.57 34.85 -17.61
C ASP A 191 13.66 33.67 -17.18
N ASN A 192 13.44 32.67 -18.05
CA ASN A 192 12.55 31.54 -17.81
C ASN A 192 13.33 30.33 -17.28
N GLY A 193 13.46 30.18 -15.96
CA GLY A 193 14.02 28.96 -15.33
C GLY A 193 13.16 27.70 -15.53
N HIS A 194 11.93 27.83 -16.03
CA HIS A 194 10.97 26.73 -16.17
C HIS A 194 11.10 25.93 -17.49
N PHE A 195 11.64 26.53 -18.55
CA PHE A 195 11.64 25.95 -19.91
C PHE A 195 13.03 25.88 -20.55
N GLN A 196 14.11 25.93 -19.76
CA GLN A 196 15.49 25.93 -20.27
C GLN A 196 15.93 24.59 -20.84
N THR A 197 15.44 23.49 -20.26
CA THR A 197 15.71 22.13 -20.74
C THR A 197 14.39 21.38 -20.97
N ILE A 198 14.44 20.31 -21.76
CA ILE A 198 13.27 19.43 -21.98
C ILE A 198 12.80 18.82 -20.65
N SER A 199 13.73 18.47 -19.75
CA SER A 199 13.41 17.93 -18.43
C SER A 199 12.69 18.96 -17.56
N ASP A 200 13.19 20.20 -17.50
CA ASP A 200 12.58 21.26 -16.70
C ASP A 200 11.20 21.64 -17.24
N SER A 201 11.05 21.65 -18.56
CA SER A 201 9.76 21.88 -19.23
C SER A 201 8.76 20.79 -18.86
N PHE A 202 9.17 19.53 -18.89
CA PHE A 202 8.32 18.41 -18.50
C PHE A 202 7.89 18.49 -17.04
N VAL A 203 8.83 18.74 -16.12
CA VAL A 203 8.51 18.90 -14.69
C VAL A 203 7.59 20.10 -14.48
N SER A 204 7.85 21.24 -15.12
CA SER A 204 7.04 22.46 -14.97
C SER A 204 5.61 22.25 -15.46
N MET A 205 5.41 21.56 -16.60
CA MET A 205 4.07 21.22 -17.10
C MET A 205 3.39 20.15 -16.23
N PHE A 206 4.14 19.15 -15.76
CA PHE A 206 3.61 18.14 -14.84
C PHE A 206 3.21 18.72 -13.48
N VAL A 207 3.90 19.73 -12.97
CA VAL A 207 3.47 20.47 -11.76
C VAL A 207 2.28 21.38 -12.07
N LEU A 208 2.22 21.97 -13.26
CA LEU A 208 1.07 22.78 -13.70
C LEU A 208 -0.22 21.95 -13.81
N LEU A 209 -0.11 20.65 -14.10
CA LEU A 209 -1.22 19.70 -14.08
C LEU A 209 -1.98 19.71 -12.73
N THR A 210 -1.28 19.92 -11.62
CA THR A 210 -1.87 20.01 -10.28
C THR A 210 -2.15 21.44 -9.86
N THR A 211 -1.91 22.41 -10.76
CA THR A 211 -2.04 23.87 -10.54
C THR A 211 -1.16 24.41 -9.42
N ALA A 212 -0.15 23.67 -8.97
CA ALA A 212 0.67 24.05 -7.82
C ALA A 212 1.63 25.22 -8.08
N ASN A 213 1.97 25.47 -9.35
CA ASN A 213 2.89 26.52 -9.79
C ASN A 213 2.23 27.58 -10.71
N PHE A 214 0.89 27.66 -10.73
CA PHE A 214 0.17 28.71 -11.45
C PHE A 214 -0.15 29.86 -10.49
N PRO A 215 0.09 31.14 -10.85
CA PRO A 215 0.46 31.66 -12.18
C PRO A 215 1.97 31.71 -12.46
N ASP A 216 2.83 31.36 -11.50
CA ASP A 216 4.28 31.59 -11.55
C ASP A 216 4.97 31.03 -12.81
N VAL A 217 4.60 29.83 -13.24
CA VAL A 217 5.15 29.19 -14.45
C VAL A 217 4.83 29.96 -15.75
N MET A 218 3.75 30.72 -15.76
CA MET A 218 3.29 31.51 -16.91
C MET A 218 3.87 32.93 -16.91
N MET A 219 4.08 33.52 -15.73
CA MET A 219 4.39 34.95 -15.57
C MET A 219 5.58 35.46 -16.39
N PRO A 220 6.76 34.80 -16.41
CA PRO A 220 7.90 35.35 -17.12
C PRO A 220 7.74 35.26 -18.66
N SER A 221 7.03 34.26 -19.18
CA SER A 221 6.59 34.26 -20.59
C SER A 221 5.52 35.33 -20.86
N TYR A 222 4.53 35.48 -19.99
CA TYR A 222 3.46 36.47 -20.13
C TYR A 222 3.99 37.92 -20.15
N ALA A 223 5.03 38.21 -19.37
CA ALA A 223 5.69 39.50 -19.33
C ALA A 223 6.36 39.89 -20.67
N LYS A 224 6.81 38.91 -21.46
CA LYS A 224 7.36 39.15 -22.81
C LYS A 224 6.25 39.42 -23.83
N SER A 225 5.20 38.60 -23.83
CA SER A 225 4.03 38.82 -24.69
C SER A 225 2.77 38.24 -24.04
N LYS A 226 1.71 39.05 -24.01
CA LYS A 226 0.41 38.64 -23.47
C LYS A 226 -0.21 37.46 -24.21
N TRP A 227 0.17 37.26 -25.48
CA TRP A 227 -0.31 36.13 -26.30
C TRP A 227 0.15 34.77 -25.78
N TYR A 228 1.27 34.70 -25.06
CA TYR A 228 1.76 33.44 -24.49
C TYR A 228 0.84 32.87 -23.40
N ALA A 229 -0.06 33.68 -22.81
CA ALA A 229 -1.11 33.17 -21.92
C ALA A 229 -1.99 32.12 -22.59
N VAL A 230 -2.20 32.21 -23.91
CA VAL A 230 -3.05 31.27 -24.66
C VAL A 230 -2.54 29.83 -24.54
N PHE A 231 -1.21 29.63 -24.57
CA PHE A 231 -0.60 28.31 -24.40
C PHE A 231 -1.00 27.66 -23.06
N PHE A 232 -0.85 28.40 -21.97
CA PHE A 232 -1.16 27.92 -20.62
C PHE A 232 -2.66 27.74 -20.40
N ILE A 233 -3.49 28.64 -20.93
CA ILE A 233 -4.94 28.53 -20.86
C ILE A 233 -5.43 27.28 -21.61
N LEU A 234 -4.93 27.03 -22.82
CA LEU A 234 -5.28 25.83 -23.59
C LEU A 234 -4.83 24.55 -22.89
N TYR A 235 -3.63 24.56 -22.30
CA TYR A 235 -3.15 23.44 -21.49
C TYR A 235 -4.07 23.15 -20.31
N ILE A 236 -4.46 24.18 -19.53
CA ILE A 236 -5.35 24.02 -18.38
C ILE A 236 -6.73 23.51 -18.82
N ILE A 237 -7.31 24.06 -19.90
CA ILE A 237 -8.62 23.59 -20.40
C ILE A 237 -8.53 22.12 -20.82
N THR A 238 -7.54 21.76 -21.63
CA THR A 238 -7.44 20.41 -22.19
C THR A 238 -7.01 19.38 -21.16
N VAL A 239 -5.96 19.65 -20.39
CA VAL A 239 -5.33 18.65 -19.52
C VAL A 239 -5.94 18.63 -18.12
N LEU A 240 -6.22 19.80 -17.52
CA LEU A 240 -6.82 19.85 -16.18
C LEU A 240 -8.34 19.70 -16.22
N TYR A 241 -9.06 20.45 -17.06
CA TYR A 241 -10.53 20.40 -16.99
C TYR A 241 -11.14 19.24 -17.78
N VAL A 242 -10.59 18.90 -18.95
CA VAL A 242 -11.12 17.79 -19.75
C VAL A 242 -10.50 16.47 -19.30
N LEU A 243 -9.18 16.28 -19.41
CA LEU A 243 -8.59 14.95 -19.21
C LEU A 243 -8.60 14.46 -17.75
N MET A 244 -8.41 15.33 -16.76
CA MET A 244 -8.43 14.90 -15.35
C MET A 244 -9.84 14.61 -14.81
N ASN A 245 -10.89 15.13 -15.43
CA ASN A 245 -12.28 14.91 -15.00
C ASN A 245 -13.02 13.86 -15.82
N LEU A 246 -12.38 13.28 -16.84
CA LEU A 246 -12.93 12.23 -17.70
C LEU A 246 -12.61 10.85 -17.13
#